data_AF-A0AAW3XGJ6-F1
#
_entry.id   AF-A0AAW3XGJ6-F1
#
_cell.length_a   1.000
_cell.length_b   1.000
_cell.length_c   1.000
_cell.angle_alpha   90.00
_cell.angle_beta   90.00
_cell.angle_gamma   90.00
#
_symmetry.space_group_name_H-M   'P 1'
#
loop_
_entity.id
_entity.type
_entity.pdbx_description
1 polymer ?
#
loop_
_entity_poly.entity_id
_entity_poly.type
_entity_poly.pdbx_seq_one_letter_code
_entity_poly.pdbx_strand_id
1 'polypeptide(L)'
;MANFKWLAALLFIITSNTVSANDSAVGETNGSIEFLKQNEISMAKERLLIASDRINVDYVFINHSAQDITVPVAFPMPAISKDAGQDHSPGIANFKISVDGKPVNSTSRWRVMRTNENFEEVEDVTAKVLQSGWTIPQLIELLVNDSPFENNDEQGKPRLPPEWLNDGYPHIAVQQYFIWQQRFPAGKEIMIRHSYTPSFSGGVPQNLTGILGDEYGDECLTPATRKALKQLDAGIKERNEDGSANIGWGILSYILKTGANWKDGVIGDFTLRIHKSQENEVVVPCFSYPLKQIDPLTMEFKQKNFKPDNNLDIHFYYDSLR
;
A
#
# COMPACT_ATOMS: atom_id res chain seq x y z
N MET A 1 24.32 77.49 3.02
CA MET A 1 25.08 76.36 2.46
C MET A 1 24.84 75.16 3.36
N ALA A 2 23.85 74.35 3.01
CA ALA A 2 23.49 73.12 3.68
C ALA A 2 23.28 72.08 2.58
N ASN A 3 23.95 70.93 2.65
CA ASN A 3 23.68 69.77 1.79
C ASN A 3 24.20 68.52 2.50
N PHE A 4 23.38 67.96 3.40
CA PHE A 4 23.58 66.61 3.93
C PHE A 4 22.78 65.66 3.03
N LYS A 5 23.47 64.74 2.38
CA LYS A 5 22.93 63.83 1.38
C LYS A 5 22.02 62.79 2.06
N TRP A 6 20.80 62.67 1.57
CA TRP A 6 19.87 61.59 1.91
C TRP A 6 20.34 60.29 1.24
N LEU A 7 20.61 59.24 2.02
CA LEU A 7 20.65 57.86 1.53
C LEU A 7 19.29 57.22 1.87
N ALA A 8 18.43 57.09 0.88
CA ALA A 8 17.23 56.26 0.99
C ALA A 8 17.64 54.80 0.71
N ALA A 9 17.77 53.99 1.76
CA ALA A 9 17.91 52.55 1.63
C ALA A 9 16.51 51.95 1.44
N LEU A 10 16.24 51.47 0.21
CA LEU A 10 15.04 50.70 -0.10
C LEU A 10 15.15 49.35 0.62
N LEU A 11 14.36 49.16 1.67
CA LEU A 11 14.22 47.89 2.37
C LEU A 11 13.31 46.98 1.54
N PHE A 12 13.90 46.10 0.74
CA PHE A 12 13.16 45.03 0.05
C PHE A 12 12.75 44.00 1.11
N ILE A 13 11.50 44.08 1.57
CA ILE A 13 10.90 43.03 2.41
C ILE A 13 10.62 41.86 1.48
N ILE A 14 11.54 40.89 1.46
CA ILE A 14 11.29 39.56 0.92
C ILE A 14 10.42 38.86 1.95
N THR A 15 9.09 38.88 1.77
CA THR A 15 8.21 37.97 2.51
C THR A 15 8.45 36.57 1.94
N SER A 16 9.31 35.81 2.60
CA SER A 16 9.39 34.38 2.44
C SER A 16 8.03 33.79 2.79
N ASN A 17 7.22 33.50 1.78
CA ASN A 17 6.14 32.55 1.95
C ASN A 17 6.80 31.24 2.37
N THR A 18 6.64 30.87 3.63
CA THR A 18 6.86 29.50 4.07
C THR A 18 5.80 28.66 3.36
N VAL A 19 6.15 28.15 2.17
CA VAL A 19 5.51 26.94 1.65
C VAL A 19 5.84 25.87 2.68
N SER A 20 4.84 25.46 3.44
CA SER A 20 4.91 24.23 4.22
C SER A 20 4.87 23.10 3.20
N ALA A 21 6.03 22.57 2.84
CA ALA A 21 6.11 21.31 2.14
C ALA A 21 5.74 20.23 3.16
N ASN A 22 4.49 19.77 3.13
CA ASN A 22 4.09 18.56 3.84
C ASN A 22 4.50 17.37 2.96
N ASP A 23 5.80 17.11 2.90
CA ASP A 23 6.34 15.98 2.14
C ASP A 23 6.11 14.70 2.96
N SER A 24 4.98 14.04 2.74
CA SER A 24 4.70 12.70 3.26
C SER A 24 4.33 11.79 2.11
N ALA A 25 5.25 10.91 1.73
CA ALA A 25 5.03 9.93 0.68
C ALA A 25 4.16 8.80 1.24
N VAL A 26 2.90 8.80 0.84
CA VAL A 26 2.04 7.64 1.04
C VAL A 26 2.27 6.62 -0.08
N GLY A 27 1.92 5.38 0.19
CA GLY A 27 2.23 4.20 -0.62
C GLY A 27 0.95 3.41 -0.82
N GLU A 28 0.94 2.60 -1.86
CA GLU A 28 -0.21 1.76 -2.19
C GLU A 28 -0.44 0.66 -1.14
N THR A 29 -1.68 0.19 -1.05
CA THR A 29 -1.95 -1.07 -0.36
C THR A 29 -1.28 -2.25 -1.10
N ASN A 30 -1.00 -3.35 -0.42
CA ASN A 30 -0.44 -4.55 -1.04
C ASN A 30 -1.55 -5.48 -1.55
N GLY A 31 -1.29 -6.10 -2.70
CA GLY A 31 -2.26 -6.94 -3.41
C GLY A 31 -2.64 -8.25 -2.73
N SER A 32 -3.65 -8.93 -3.29
CA SER A 32 -4.13 -10.25 -2.87
C SER A 32 -4.32 -11.18 -4.08
N ILE A 33 -4.48 -12.49 -3.88
CA ILE A 33 -4.77 -13.41 -4.99
C ILE A 33 -6.26 -13.39 -5.34
N GLU A 34 -6.57 -13.29 -6.62
CA GLU A 34 -7.94 -13.39 -7.14
C GLU A 34 -8.07 -14.42 -8.28
N PHE A 35 -9.22 -15.10 -8.29
CA PHE A 35 -9.63 -16.03 -9.34
C PHE A 35 -10.95 -15.55 -9.93
N LEU A 36 -11.16 -15.79 -11.23
CA LEU A 36 -12.51 -15.92 -11.75
C LEU A 36 -13.19 -17.03 -10.94
N LYS A 37 -14.22 -16.69 -10.16
CA LYS A 37 -14.91 -17.55 -9.17
C LYS A 37 -14.82 -19.05 -9.51
N GLN A 38 -13.93 -19.77 -8.82
CA GLN A 38 -13.76 -21.21 -8.98
C GLN A 38 -14.43 -21.93 -7.79
N ASN A 39 -15.66 -22.40 -7.97
CA ASN A 39 -16.41 -23.09 -6.91
C ASN A 39 -15.77 -24.43 -6.48
N GLU A 40 -14.76 -24.93 -7.19
CA GLU A 40 -14.06 -26.19 -6.88
C GLU A 40 -12.68 -26.01 -6.24
N ILE A 41 -12.19 -24.77 -6.14
CA ILE A 41 -10.90 -24.49 -5.50
C ILE A 41 -11.14 -23.79 -4.16
N SER A 42 -10.62 -24.35 -3.07
CA SER A 42 -10.64 -23.69 -1.76
C SER A 42 -9.22 -23.31 -1.30
N MET A 43 -9.13 -22.26 -0.48
CA MET A 43 -7.90 -21.87 0.20
C MET A 43 -7.81 -22.58 1.54
N ALA A 44 -7.03 -23.65 1.61
CA ALA A 44 -6.85 -24.42 2.84
C ALA A 44 -5.92 -23.72 3.83
N LYS A 45 -4.93 -22.96 3.33
CA LYS A 45 -3.95 -22.28 4.18
C LYS A 45 -3.45 -21.00 3.55
N GLU A 46 -3.20 -20.01 4.39
CA GLU A 46 -2.42 -18.83 4.06
C GLU A 46 -1.44 -18.53 5.19
N ARG A 47 -0.17 -18.36 4.85
CA ARG A 47 0.86 -17.83 5.77
C ARG A 47 1.42 -16.55 5.18
N LEU A 48 0.99 -15.44 5.74
CA LEU A 48 1.40 -14.10 5.38
C LEU A 48 2.51 -13.64 6.32
N LEU A 49 3.66 -13.29 5.74
CA LEU A 49 4.77 -12.66 6.42
C LEU A 49 4.92 -11.24 5.88
N ILE A 50 4.88 -10.26 6.79
CA ILE A 50 5.04 -8.85 6.50
C ILE A 50 6.31 -8.34 7.18
N ALA A 51 7.19 -7.72 6.40
CA ALA A 51 8.29 -6.89 6.85
C ALA A 51 8.29 -5.60 6.02
N SER A 52 8.93 -4.53 6.50
CA SER A 52 8.98 -3.24 5.80
C SER A 52 9.62 -3.32 4.41
N ASP A 53 10.52 -4.28 4.18
CA ASP A 53 11.25 -4.48 2.93
C ASP A 53 10.77 -5.68 2.09
N ARG A 54 9.89 -6.53 2.65
CA ARG A 54 9.50 -7.79 2.03
C ARG A 54 8.16 -8.33 2.52
N ILE A 55 7.32 -8.73 1.57
CA ILE A 55 6.19 -9.62 1.80
C ILE A 55 6.52 -11.00 1.28
N ASN A 56 6.21 -12.03 2.08
CA ASN A 56 6.12 -13.41 1.62
C ASN A 56 4.74 -13.96 1.94
N VAL A 57 4.11 -14.63 0.98
CA VAL A 57 2.83 -15.29 1.21
C VAL A 57 2.86 -16.70 0.68
N ASP A 58 2.60 -17.67 1.56
CA ASP A 58 2.42 -19.07 1.17
C ASP A 58 0.92 -19.42 1.21
N TYR A 59 0.39 -19.82 0.07
CA TYR A 59 -0.96 -20.36 -0.05
C TYR A 59 -0.93 -21.86 -0.25
N VAL A 60 -1.89 -22.56 0.34
CA VAL A 60 -2.24 -23.94 -0.04
C VAL A 60 -3.67 -23.94 -0.57
N PHE A 61 -3.82 -24.35 -1.82
CA PHE A 61 -5.11 -24.50 -2.48
C PHE A 61 -5.44 -25.96 -2.70
N ILE A 62 -6.71 -26.32 -2.61
CA ILE A 62 -7.21 -27.68 -2.87
C ILE A 62 -8.17 -27.64 -4.05
N ASN A 63 -7.97 -28.49 -5.04
CA ASN A 63 -8.98 -28.78 -6.06
C ASN A 63 -9.86 -29.94 -5.63
N HIS A 64 -11.13 -29.66 -5.37
CA HIS A 64 -12.14 -30.63 -4.92
C HIS A 64 -12.78 -31.41 -6.06
N SER A 65 -12.53 -31.03 -7.31
CA SER A 65 -13.11 -31.71 -8.47
C SER A 65 -12.37 -33.00 -8.81
N ALA A 66 -13.03 -33.87 -9.58
CA ALA A 66 -12.46 -35.10 -10.12
C ALA A 66 -11.59 -34.89 -11.38
N GLN A 67 -11.40 -33.64 -11.80
CA GLN A 67 -10.67 -33.28 -13.01
C GLN A 67 -9.59 -32.26 -12.72
N ASP A 68 -8.55 -32.25 -13.54
CA ASP A 68 -7.56 -31.19 -13.47
C ASP A 68 -8.19 -29.87 -13.93
N ILE A 69 -7.95 -28.80 -13.17
CA ILE A 69 -8.39 -27.45 -13.51
C ILE A 69 -7.16 -26.65 -13.91
N THR A 70 -7.19 -25.98 -15.07
CA THR A 70 -6.13 -25.04 -15.46
C THR A 70 -6.76 -23.70 -15.80
N VAL A 71 -6.37 -22.66 -15.07
CA VAL A 71 -6.98 -21.32 -15.18
C VAL A 71 -5.92 -20.23 -15.10
N PRO A 72 -6.17 -19.05 -15.70
CA PRO A 72 -5.41 -17.86 -15.38
C PRO A 72 -5.66 -17.44 -13.93
N VAL A 73 -4.59 -17.04 -13.25
CA VAL A 73 -4.62 -16.50 -11.89
C VAL A 73 -4.04 -15.11 -11.90
N ALA A 74 -4.66 -14.19 -11.18
CA ALA A 74 -4.19 -12.83 -11.04
C ALA A 74 -3.82 -12.52 -9.58
N PHE A 75 -2.77 -11.72 -9.42
CA PHE A 75 -2.45 -11.03 -8.18
C PHE A 75 -2.55 -9.52 -8.45
N PRO A 76 -3.74 -8.92 -8.27
CA PRO A 76 -3.93 -7.47 -8.43
C PRO A 76 -3.30 -6.70 -7.28
N MET A 77 -2.61 -5.61 -7.63
CA MET A 77 -2.34 -4.50 -6.72
C MET A 77 -3.60 -3.68 -6.52
N PRO A 78 -3.75 -2.88 -5.47
CA PRO A 78 -4.82 -1.90 -5.39
C PRO A 78 -4.74 -0.93 -6.56
N ALA A 79 -5.88 -0.32 -6.86
CA ALA A 79 -5.95 0.66 -7.92
C ALA A 79 -5.47 2.04 -7.42
N ILE A 80 -4.73 2.75 -8.27
CA ILE A 80 -4.35 4.14 -8.12
C ILE A 80 -5.51 4.98 -8.64
N SER A 81 -6.02 5.93 -7.87
CA SER A 81 -7.07 6.87 -8.31
C SER A 81 -7.01 8.15 -7.50
N LYS A 82 -7.38 9.29 -8.10
CA LYS A 82 -7.22 10.62 -7.49
C LYS A 82 -7.91 10.78 -6.13
N ASP A 83 -9.06 10.14 -5.96
CA ASP A 83 -9.87 10.27 -4.75
C ASP A 83 -9.60 9.17 -3.70
N ALA A 84 -8.60 8.30 -3.93
CA ALA A 84 -8.18 7.31 -2.94
C ALA A 84 -7.43 7.93 -1.73
N GLY A 85 -7.28 9.26 -1.70
CA GLY A 85 -6.94 10.03 -0.51
C GLY A 85 -5.55 9.79 0.06
N GLN A 86 -4.61 9.26 -0.74
CA GLN A 86 -3.27 8.95 -0.29
C GLN A 86 -2.29 9.28 -1.41
N ASP A 87 -1.16 9.86 -1.07
CA ASP A 87 0.00 9.98 -1.97
C ASP A 87 0.44 8.54 -2.40
N HIS A 88 0.94 8.34 -3.61
CA HIS A 88 0.90 7.02 -4.26
C HIS A 88 2.25 6.61 -4.89
N SER A 89 2.92 5.62 -4.29
CA SER A 89 4.04 4.91 -4.95
C SER A 89 3.50 3.82 -5.89
N PRO A 90 3.87 3.83 -7.19
CA PRO A 90 3.24 3.02 -8.24
C PRO A 90 3.62 1.53 -8.15
N GLY A 91 2.81 0.76 -7.43
CA GLY A 91 2.87 -0.71 -7.37
C GLY A 91 3.95 -1.31 -6.46
N ILE A 92 4.25 -2.58 -6.72
CA ILE A 92 5.27 -3.39 -6.01
C ILE A 92 6.45 -3.71 -6.91
N ALA A 93 7.61 -3.98 -6.28
CA ALA A 93 8.82 -4.40 -6.98
C ALA A 93 9.17 -5.85 -6.70
N ASN A 94 10.01 -6.43 -7.58
CA ASN A 94 10.65 -7.74 -7.39
C ASN A 94 9.67 -8.91 -7.18
N PHE A 95 8.47 -8.86 -7.78
CA PHE A 95 7.49 -9.93 -7.66
C PHE A 95 8.02 -11.26 -8.21
N LYS A 96 8.01 -12.28 -7.36
CA LYS A 96 8.40 -13.66 -7.66
C LYS A 96 7.30 -14.61 -7.23
N ILE A 97 7.06 -15.61 -8.06
CA ILE A 97 6.11 -16.69 -7.78
C ILE A 97 6.78 -18.06 -7.93
N SER A 98 6.43 -18.98 -7.04
CA SER A 98 6.75 -20.40 -7.18
C SER A 98 5.55 -21.27 -6.89
N VAL A 99 5.47 -22.41 -7.57
CA VAL A 99 4.43 -23.43 -7.39
C VAL A 99 5.14 -24.73 -7.03
N ASP A 100 4.80 -25.31 -5.88
CA ASP A 100 5.44 -26.51 -5.31
C ASP A 100 6.97 -26.40 -5.30
N GLY A 101 7.48 -25.19 -4.99
CA GLY A 101 8.90 -24.88 -4.92
C GLY A 101 9.59 -24.64 -6.27
N LYS A 102 8.88 -24.73 -7.40
CA LYS A 102 9.42 -24.44 -8.73
C LYS A 102 9.05 -23.01 -9.15
N PRO A 103 10.01 -22.18 -9.58
CA PRO A 103 9.71 -20.84 -10.09
C PRO A 103 8.72 -20.90 -11.26
N VAL A 104 7.78 -19.96 -11.28
CA VAL A 104 6.82 -19.76 -12.37
C VAL A 104 7.04 -18.37 -12.95
N ASN A 105 6.95 -18.24 -14.27
CA ASN A 105 6.99 -16.93 -14.92
C ASN A 105 5.61 -16.28 -14.80
N SER A 106 5.54 -15.14 -14.12
CA SER A 106 4.39 -14.25 -14.13
C SER A 106 4.58 -13.13 -15.14
N THR A 107 3.47 -12.62 -15.67
CA THR A 107 3.47 -11.47 -16.55
C THR A 107 2.85 -10.27 -15.83
N SER A 108 3.57 -9.16 -15.72
CA SER A 108 2.99 -7.90 -15.25
C SER A 108 2.13 -7.28 -16.34
N ARG A 109 0.94 -6.82 -15.95
CA ARG A 109 0.01 -6.08 -16.78
C ARG A 109 -0.54 -4.89 -16.00
N TRP A 110 -1.04 -3.93 -16.74
CA TRP A 110 -1.72 -2.76 -16.22
C TRP A 110 -3.07 -2.67 -16.89
N ARG A 111 -4.09 -2.28 -16.13
CA ARG A 111 -5.42 -1.94 -16.65
C ARG A 111 -5.85 -0.58 -16.18
N VAL A 112 -6.73 0.04 -16.95
CA VAL A 112 -7.40 1.31 -16.64
C VAL A 112 -8.88 1.03 -16.52
N MET A 113 -9.45 1.37 -15.38
CA MET A 113 -10.84 1.16 -15.05
C MET A 113 -11.53 2.51 -14.95
N ARG A 114 -12.71 2.66 -15.55
CA ARG A 114 -13.58 3.78 -15.26
C ARG A 114 -14.34 3.48 -13.97
N THR A 115 -14.37 4.44 -13.06
CA THR A 115 -15.08 4.32 -11.78
C THR A 115 -16.36 5.16 -11.77
N ASN A 116 -17.26 4.87 -10.83
CA ASN A 116 -18.38 5.74 -10.50
C ASN A 116 -17.98 6.73 -9.37
N GLU A 117 -18.94 7.54 -8.92
CA GLU A 117 -18.77 8.49 -7.80
C GLU A 117 -18.40 7.81 -6.47
N ASN A 118 -18.67 6.50 -6.33
CA ASN A 118 -18.32 5.69 -5.16
C ASN A 118 -16.99 4.90 -5.35
N PHE A 119 -16.23 5.20 -6.40
CA PHE A 119 -14.95 4.53 -6.74
C PHE A 119 -15.07 3.06 -7.13
N GLU A 120 -16.27 2.58 -7.44
CA GLU A 120 -16.48 1.22 -7.89
C GLU A 120 -16.19 1.11 -9.39
N GLU A 121 -15.53 0.01 -9.79
CA GLU A 121 -15.25 -0.29 -11.20
C GLU A 121 -16.57 -0.42 -11.99
N VAL A 122 -16.69 0.36 -13.08
CA VAL A 122 -17.82 0.31 -14.00
C VAL A 122 -17.45 -0.33 -15.33
N GLU A 123 -16.27 -0.02 -15.87
CA GLU A 123 -15.81 -0.53 -17.17
C GLU A 123 -14.28 -0.60 -17.24
N ASP A 124 -13.72 -1.68 -17.80
CA ASP A 124 -12.33 -1.71 -18.25
C ASP A 124 -12.20 -0.89 -19.55
N VAL A 125 -11.50 0.24 -19.45
CA VAL A 125 -11.31 1.21 -20.54
C VAL A 125 -9.88 1.21 -21.08
N THR A 126 -9.05 0.22 -20.72
CA THR A 126 -7.62 0.15 -21.06
C THR A 126 -7.37 0.38 -22.54
N ALA A 127 -8.07 -0.35 -23.42
CA ALA A 127 -7.87 -0.22 -24.86
C ALA A 127 -8.26 1.16 -25.40
N LYS A 128 -9.36 1.75 -24.90
CA LYS A 128 -9.85 3.07 -25.32
C LYS A 128 -8.84 4.16 -24.95
N VAL A 129 -8.34 4.13 -23.72
CA VAL A 129 -7.37 5.10 -23.20
C VAL A 129 -6.05 5.02 -23.97
N LEU A 130 -5.50 3.81 -24.14
CA LEU A 130 -4.23 3.64 -24.85
C LEU A 130 -4.33 4.01 -26.34
N GLN A 131 -5.45 3.70 -27.00
CA GLN A 131 -5.68 4.08 -28.41
C GLN A 131 -5.79 5.58 -28.60
N SER A 132 -6.28 6.31 -27.59
CA SER A 132 -6.36 7.76 -27.68
C SER A 132 -4.97 8.41 -27.70
N GLY A 133 -3.95 7.78 -27.10
CA GLY A 133 -2.56 8.29 -27.05
C GLY A 133 -1.98 8.44 -25.64
N TRP A 134 -2.79 8.15 -24.61
CA TRP A 134 -2.30 8.08 -23.22
C TRP A 134 -1.42 6.85 -22.99
N THR A 135 -0.44 7.00 -22.10
CA THR A 135 0.38 5.88 -21.61
C THR A 135 0.10 5.64 -20.13
N ILE A 136 0.33 4.41 -19.65
CA ILE A 136 0.14 4.07 -18.23
C ILE A 136 0.95 5.01 -17.29
N PRO A 137 2.24 5.30 -17.54
CA PRO A 137 2.99 6.23 -16.68
C PRO A 137 2.38 7.63 -16.62
N GLN A 138 1.84 8.13 -17.74
CA GLN A 138 1.18 9.45 -17.77
C GLN A 138 -0.14 9.46 -17.00
N LEU A 139 -0.88 8.35 -17.02
CA LEU A 139 -2.12 8.23 -16.25
C LEU A 139 -1.82 8.12 -14.75
N ILE A 140 -0.78 7.37 -14.38
CA ILE A 140 -0.29 7.32 -13.00
C ILE A 140 0.10 8.73 -12.55
N GLU A 141 0.97 9.42 -13.30
CA GLU A 141 1.38 10.80 -12.99
C GLU A 141 0.17 11.73 -12.83
N LEU A 142 -0.84 11.60 -13.69
CA LEU A 142 -2.09 12.36 -13.59
C LEU A 142 -2.87 12.07 -12.30
N LEU A 143 -2.90 10.82 -11.85
CA LEU A 143 -3.68 10.39 -10.69
C LEU A 143 -2.96 10.62 -9.36
N VAL A 144 -1.62 10.62 -9.37
CA VAL A 144 -0.80 10.88 -8.18
C VAL A 144 -0.57 12.38 -7.96
N ASN A 145 -0.59 13.20 -9.00
CA ASN A 145 -0.37 14.63 -8.87
C ASN A 145 -1.66 15.37 -8.45
N ASP A 146 -1.56 16.13 -7.36
CA ASP A 146 -2.63 16.99 -6.81
C ASP A 146 -2.95 18.21 -7.68
N SER A 147 -2.21 18.41 -8.78
CA SER A 147 -2.52 19.47 -9.74
C SER A 147 -3.94 19.31 -10.31
N PRO A 148 -4.70 20.42 -10.47
CA PRO A 148 -6.00 20.35 -11.12
C PRO A 148 -5.84 19.75 -12.51
N PHE A 149 -6.66 18.75 -12.84
CA PHE A 149 -6.67 18.20 -14.19
C PHE A 149 -7.35 19.21 -15.12
N GLU A 150 -6.55 20.08 -15.72
CA GLU A 150 -7.03 20.91 -16.81
C GLU A 150 -7.08 20.06 -18.07
N ASN A 151 -8.29 19.66 -18.49
CA ASN A 151 -8.55 18.99 -19.78
C ASN A 151 -8.38 19.97 -20.98
N ASN A 152 -7.40 20.86 -20.88
CA ASN A 152 -7.01 21.85 -21.85
C ASN A 152 -5.83 21.29 -22.65
N ASP A 153 -5.81 21.54 -23.96
CA ASP A 153 -4.87 20.94 -24.94
C ASP A 153 -3.39 21.36 -24.75
N GLU A 154 -2.99 21.83 -23.57
CA GLU A 154 -1.70 22.50 -23.34
C GLU A 154 -0.50 21.53 -23.31
N GLN A 155 -0.72 20.22 -23.16
CA GLN A 155 0.36 19.21 -23.14
C GLN A 155 0.39 18.28 -24.36
N GLY A 156 -0.33 18.60 -25.45
CA GLY A 156 -0.34 17.76 -26.66
C GLY A 156 -0.90 16.34 -26.45
N LYS A 157 -1.65 16.15 -25.36
CA LYS A 157 -2.31 14.89 -25.00
C LYS A 157 -3.77 14.89 -25.48
N PRO A 158 -4.36 13.71 -25.76
CA PRO A 158 -5.76 13.60 -26.13
C PRO A 158 -6.66 13.89 -24.93
N ARG A 159 -7.74 14.64 -25.13
CA ARG A 159 -8.76 14.84 -24.08
C ARG A 159 -9.35 13.51 -23.62
N LEU A 160 -9.54 13.36 -22.31
CA LEU A 160 -10.38 12.28 -21.78
C LEU A 160 -11.86 12.57 -22.10
N PRO A 161 -12.69 11.54 -22.34
CA PRO A 161 -14.12 11.72 -22.59
C PRO A 161 -14.80 12.49 -21.44
N PRO A 162 -15.67 13.48 -21.72
CA PRO A 162 -16.33 14.28 -20.69
C PRO A 162 -17.09 13.45 -19.65
N GLU A 163 -17.67 12.33 -20.06
CA GLU A 163 -18.41 11.41 -19.18
C GLU A 163 -17.52 10.60 -18.22
N TRP A 164 -16.19 10.71 -18.33
CA TRP A 164 -15.24 10.16 -17.37
C TRP A 164 -14.75 11.22 -16.39
N LEU A 165 -15.25 12.46 -16.51
CA LEU A 165 -14.88 13.57 -15.65
C LEU A 165 -16.03 13.91 -14.72
N ASN A 166 -15.70 14.28 -13.48
CA ASN A 166 -16.62 14.91 -12.53
C ASN A 166 -15.91 16.11 -11.93
N ASP A 167 -16.55 17.28 -11.97
CA ASP A 167 -15.95 18.55 -11.54
C ASP A 167 -14.53 18.80 -12.10
N GLY A 168 -14.27 18.29 -13.31
CA GLY A 168 -12.97 18.41 -13.99
C GLY A 168 -11.94 17.36 -13.60
N TYR A 169 -12.24 16.39 -12.73
CA TYR A 169 -11.32 15.32 -12.34
C TYR A 169 -11.66 13.98 -13.00
N PRO A 170 -10.65 13.19 -13.41
CA PRO A 170 -10.89 11.91 -14.05
C PRO A 170 -11.30 10.82 -13.04
N HIS A 171 -12.50 10.27 -13.19
CA HIS A 171 -12.97 9.07 -12.50
C HIS A 171 -12.45 7.82 -13.20
N ILE A 172 -11.14 7.64 -13.13
CA ILE A 172 -10.46 6.43 -13.57
C ILE A 172 -9.55 5.93 -12.47
N ALA A 173 -9.28 4.64 -12.50
CA ALA A 173 -8.31 4.00 -11.64
C ALA A 173 -7.34 3.15 -12.48
N VAL A 174 -6.05 3.21 -12.16
CA VAL A 174 -5.01 2.44 -12.83
C VAL A 174 -4.54 1.34 -11.90
N GLN A 175 -4.54 0.10 -12.35
CA GLN A 175 -4.22 -1.04 -11.50
C GLN A 175 -3.19 -1.95 -12.16
N GLN A 176 -2.12 -2.24 -11.44
CA GLN A 176 -1.17 -3.28 -11.80
C GLN A 176 -1.70 -4.65 -11.38
N TYR A 177 -1.45 -5.68 -12.17
CA TYR A 177 -1.67 -7.06 -11.76
C TYR A 177 -0.65 -8.00 -12.39
N PHE A 178 -0.35 -9.09 -11.68
CA PHE A 178 0.52 -10.16 -12.16
C PHE A 178 -0.32 -11.36 -12.53
N ILE A 179 -0.17 -11.86 -13.75
CA ILE A 179 -0.96 -12.99 -14.26
C ILE A 179 -0.07 -14.17 -14.65
N TRP A 180 -0.53 -15.39 -14.33
CA TRP A 180 0.08 -16.65 -14.78
C TRP A 180 -0.98 -17.72 -15.01
N GLN A 181 -0.62 -18.80 -15.72
CA GLN A 181 -1.48 -19.98 -15.85
C GLN A 181 -1.18 -20.95 -14.70
N GLN A 182 -2.22 -21.38 -13.99
CA GLN A 182 -2.11 -22.30 -12.88
C GLN A 182 -2.88 -23.58 -13.14
N ARG A 183 -2.20 -24.72 -13.02
CA ARG A 183 -2.84 -26.03 -12.99
C ARG A 183 -3.04 -26.48 -11.55
N PHE A 184 -4.24 -26.96 -11.26
CA PHE A 184 -4.66 -27.60 -10.02
C PHE A 184 -5.03 -29.05 -10.32
N PRO A 185 -4.18 -30.03 -9.97
CA PRO A 185 -4.50 -31.43 -10.21
C PRO A 185 -5.74 -31.89 -9.42
N ALA A 186 -6.55 -32.77 -10.00
CA ALA A 186 -7.77 -33.30 -9.40
C ALA A 186 -7.52 -33.86 -7.98
N GLY A 187 -8.31 -33.44 -7.00
CA GLY A 187 -8.25 -33.93 -5.63
C GLY A 187 -6.94 -33.65 -4.87
N LYS A 188 -6.07 -32.76 -5.37
CA LYS A 188 -4.77 -32.48 -4.77
C LYS A 188 -4.66 -31.07 -4.21
N GLU A 189 -3.77 -30.96 -3.24
CA GLU A 189 -3.25 -29.68 -2.77
C GLU A 189 -2.13 -29.20 -3.69
N ILE A 190 -2.03 -27.88 -3.86
CA ILE A 190 -0.87 -27.21 -4.44
C ILE A 190 -0.41 -26.08 -3.54
N MET A 191 0.90 -25.84 -3.50
CA MET A 191 1.47 -24.71 -2.76
C MET A 191 1.89 -23.61 -3.73
N ILE A 192 1.34 -22.42 -3.57
CA ILE A 192 1.74 -21.23 -4.32
C ILE A 192 2.42 -20.27 -3.35
N ARG A 193 3.63 -19.80 -3.68
CA ARG A 193 4.35 -18.82 -2.87
C ARG A 193 4.61 -17.55 -3.65
N HIS A 194 4.31 -16.41 -3.05
CA HIS A 194 4.67 -15.09 -3.53
C HIS A 194 5.78 -14.49 -2.67
N SER A 195 6.67 -13.72 -3.29
CA SER A 195 7.61 -12.84 -2.59
C SER A 195 7.80 -11.56 -3.40
N TYR A 196 7.75 -10.41 -2.73
CA TYR A 196 7.91 -9.11 -3.38
C TYR A 196 8.32 -8.04 -2.35
N THR A 197 8.86 -6.94 -2.87
CA THR A 197 9.09 -5.72 -2.09
C THR A 197 7.76 -4.96 -2.00
N PRO A 198 7.22 -4.73 -0.79
CA PRO A 198 5.95 -4.04 -0.62
C PRO A 198 6.04 -2.58 -1.04
N SER A 199 4.88 -1.98 -1.29
CA SER A 199 4.76 -0.53 -1.15
C SER A 199 4.82 -0.20 0.34
N PHE A 200 5.74 0.69 0.71
CA PHE A 200 6.02 1.10 2.07
C PHE A 200 6.10 2.62 2.10
N SER A 201 5.15 3.22 2.80
CA SER A 201 5.00 4.66 2.94
C SER A 201 5.85 5.17 4.07
N GLY A 202 6.28 6.42 3.99
CA GLY A 202 6.96 7.10 5.08
C GLY A 202 7.09 8.59 4.76
N GLY A 203 7.65 9.35 5.69
CA GLY A 203 7.80 10.78 5.48
C GLY A 203 8.84 11.38 6.39
N VAL A 204 8.75 12.69 6.57
CA VAL A 204 9.59 13.42 7.52
C VAL A 204 9.43 12.79 8.91
N PRO A 205 10.53 12.45 9.60
CA PRO A 205 10.48 11.95 10.97
C PRO A 205 9.67 12.86 11.89
N GLN A 206 8.95 12.25 12.83
CA GLN A 206 8.13 12.97 13.80
C GLN A 206 8.72 12.86 15.20
N ASN A 207 8.36 13.77 16.10
CA ASN A 207 8.65 13.61 17.52
C ASN A 207 7.56 12.78 18.22
N LEU A 208 7.86 12.31 19.44
CA LEU A 208 6.94 11.49 20.22
C LEU A 208 5.59 12.17 20.48
N THR A 209 5.56 13.48 20.70
CA THR A 209 4.32 14.23 20.96
C THR A 209 3.40 14.22 19.75
N GLY A 210 3.94 14.37 18.54
CA GLY A 210 3.18 14.28 17.29
C GLY A 210 2.55 12.89 17.12
N ILE A 211 3.34 11.83 17.29
CA ILE A 211 2.87 10.44 17.14
C ILE A 211 1.78 10.09 18.16
N LEU A 212 1.90 10.58 19.40
CA LEU A 212 0.96 10.26 20.48
C LEU A 212 -0.28 11.17 20.54
N GLY A 213 -0.33 12.24 19.76
CA GLY A 213 -1.36 13.28 19.83
C GLY A 213 -2.77 12.80 19.50
N ASP A 214 -3.79 13.51 19.96
CA ASP A 214 -5.19 13.08 19.81
C ASP A 214 -5.82 13.49 18.46
N GLU A 215 -5.29 14.52 17.79
CA GLU A 215 -5.82 15.04 16.52
C GLU A 215 -5.10 14.46 15.29
N TYR A 216 -3.80 14.18 15.41
CA TYR A 216 -2.94 13.72 14.33
C TYR A 216 -2.11 12.47 14.68
N GLY A 217 -2.32 11.90 15.86
CA GLY A 217 -1.58 10.71 16.29
C GLY A 217 -2.21 9.43 15.75
N ASP A 218 -1.47 8.34 15.93
CA ASP A 218 -1.87 7.03 15.44
C ASP A 218 -3.07 6.47 16.25
N GLU A 219 -4.21 6.33 15.59
CA GLU A 219 -5.46 5.85 16.19
C GLU A 219 -5.40 4.39 16.64
N CYS A 220 -4.45 3.61 16.10
CA CYS A 220 -4.26 2.19 16.42
C CYS A 220 -3.36 1.98 17.65
N LEU A 221 -2.94 3.06 18.31
CA LEU A 221 -2.08 3.00 19.49
C LEU A 221 -2.78 2.37 20.70
N THR A 222 -2.24 1.25 21.14
CA THR A 222 -2.60 0.60 22.41
C THR A 222 -1.74 1.15 23.56
N PRO A 223 -2.12 0.95 24.84
CA PRO A 223 -1.27 1.29 25.96
C PRO A 223 0.13 0.66 25.90
N ALA A 224 0.24 -0.56 25.34
CA ALA A 224 1.50 -1.26 25.16
C ALA A 224 2.39 -0.58 24.10
N THR A 225 1.83 -0.22 22.95
CA THR A 225 2.61 0.45 21.89
C THR A 225 2.97 1.89 22.28
N ARG A 226 2.10 2.61 22.99
CA ARG A 226 2.44 3.92 23.59
C ARG A 226 3.63 3.84 24.55
N LYS A 227 3.70 2.76 25.36
CA LYS A 227 4.86 2.51 26.23
C LYS A 227 6.11 2.19 25.42
N ALA A 228 5.99 1.36 24.38
CA ALA A 228 7.12 1.02 23.51
C ALA A 228 7.67 2.24 22.76
N LEU A 229 6.80 3.14 22.27
CA LEU A 229 7.20 4.41 21.65
C LEU A 229 7.97 5.31 22.61
N LYS A 230 7.53 5.42 23.87
CA LYS A 230 8.28 6.15 24.91
C LYS A 230 9.67 5.55 25.16
N GLN A 231 9.78 4.22 25.08
CA GLN A 231 11.08 3.52 25.22
C GLN A 231 11.98 3.73 24.00
N LEU A 232 11.41 3.72 22.79
CA LEU A 232 12.10 4.05 21.56
C LEU A 232 12.64 5.49 21.62
N ASP A 233 11.76 6.46 21.89
CA ASP A 233 12.12 7.87 22.06
C ASP A 233 13.27 8.05 23.03
N ALA A 234 13.16 7.51 24.25
CA ALA A 234 14.22 7.57 25.27
C ALA A 234 15.54 6.91 24.84
N GLY A 235 15.49 5.91 23.95
CA GLY A 235 16.65 5.18 23.45
C GLY A 235 17.39 5.85 22.28
N ILE A 236 16.74 6.75 21.54
CA ILE A 236 17.37 7.52 20.46
C ILE A 236 18.39 8.49 21.06
N LYS A 237 19.63 8.48 20.56
CA LYS A 237 20.72 9.28 21.15
C LYS A 237 20.77 10.70 20.63
N GLU A 238 20.50 10.88 19.35
CA GLU A 238 20.50 12.19 18.72
C GLU A 238 19.20 12.94 19.04
N ARG A 239 19.35 14.19 19.42
CA ARG A 239 18.25 15.07 19.83
C ARG A 239 18.31 16.36 19.04
N ASN A 240 17.13 16.87 18.72
CA ASN A 240 16.95 18.21 18.18
C ASN A 240 17.29 19.27 19.25
N GLU A 241 17.41 20.54 18.84
CA GLU A 241 17.71 21.65 19.76
C GLU A 241 16.67 21.80 20.88
N ASP A 242 15.42 21.44 20.61
CA ASP A 242 14.32 21.45 21.58
C ASP A 242 14.31 20.21 22.50
N GLY A 243 15.27 19.29 22.33
CA GLY A 243 15.41 18.06 23.10
C GLY A 243 14.56 16.88 22.59
N SER A 244 13.79 17.05 21.52
CA SER A 244 12.98 15.97 20.92
C SER A 244 13.82 14.98 20.11
N ALA A 245 13.34 13.74 19.99
CA ALA A 245 13.88 12.74 19.06
C ALA A 245 13.26 12.87 17.68
N ASN A 246 14.02 12.49 16.64
CA ASN A 246 13.46 12.21 15.31
C ASN A 246 13.11 10.73 15.21
N ILE A 247 11.82 10.41 15.29
CA ILE A 247 11.29 9.06 15.13
C ILE A 247 10.86 8.91 13.67
N GLY A 248 11.59 8.05 12.95
CA GLY A 248 11.20 7.63 11.62
C GLY A 248 9.91 6.82 11.70
N TRP A 249 9.05 6.96 10.70
CA TRP A 249 7.80 6.23 10.63
C TRP A 249 7.60 5.68 9.22
N GLY A 250 6.87 4.57 9.14
CA GLY A 250 6.35 4.10 7.87
C GLY A 250 5.12 3.22 8.02
N ILE A 251 4.33 3.15 6.95
CA ILE A 251 3.03 2.49 6.92
C ILE A 251 3.03 1.47 5.79
N LEU A 252 2.46 0.29 6.07
CA LEU A 252 2.23 -0.76 5.09
C LEU A 252 0.80 -1.26 5.22
N SER A 253 0.03 -1.13 4.14
CA SER A 253 -1.33 -1.64 4.04
C SER A 253 -1.38 -2.95 3.26
N TYR A 254 -2.28 -3.89 3.59
CA TYR A 254 -2.43 -5.17 2.91
C TYR A 254 -3.91 -5.57 2.75
N ILE A 255 -4.33 -5.91 1.52
CA ILE A 255 -5.69 -6.38 1.24
C ILE A 255 -5.85 -7.82 1.75
N LEU A 256 -6.65 -8.01 2.80
CA LEU A 256 -6.91 -9.33 3.38
C LEU A 256 -8.36 -9.80 3.17
N LYS A 257 -9.31 -8.86 3.01
CA LYS A 257 -10.75 -9.15 2.87
C LYS A 257 -11.09 -10.11 1.72
N THR A 258 -10.33 -10.06 0.64
CA THR A 258 -10.50 -10.92 -0.54
C THR A 258 -10.25 -12.40 -0.26
N GLY A 259 -9.59 -12.73 0.86
CA GLY A 259 -9.52 -14.10 1.39
C GLY A 259 -10.89 -14.71 1.71
N ALA A 260 -11.96 -13.91 1.74
CA ALA A 260 -13.34 -14.39 1.86
C ALA A 260 -14.00 -14.73 0.50
N ASN A 261 -13.32 -14.57 -0.65
CA ASN A 261 -13.91 -14.83 -1.98
C ASN A 261 -13.83 -16.30 -2.42
N TRP A 262 -13.21 -17.18 -1.63
CA TRP A 262 -13.04 -18.60 -1.94
C TRP A 262 -14.27 -19.44 -1.58
N LYS A 263 -14.33 -20.69 -2.07
CA LYS A 263 -15.50 -21.61 -1.96
C LYS A 263 -16.24 -21.54 -0.62
N ASP A 264 -15.52 -21.48 0.49
CA ASP A 264 -16.07 -21.54 1.86
C ASP A 264 -16.19 -20.17 2.56
N GLY A 265 -15.74 -19.09 1.91
CA GLY A 265 -15.72 -17.75 2.48
C GLY A 265 -14.78 -17.57 3.68
N VAL A 266 -13.87 -18.53 3.89
CA VAL A 266 -12.89 -18.58 4.98
C VAL A 266 -11.55 -19.11 4.47
N ILE A 267 -10.50 -18.78 5.21
CA ILE A 267 -9.17 -19.35 5.09
C ILE A 267 -9.06 -20.48 6.13
N GLY A 268 -8.80 -21.72 5.69
CA GLY A 268 -8.80 -22.89 6.59
C GLY A 268 -7.82 -22.78 7.77
N ASP A 269 -6.56 -22.44 7.49
CA ASP A 269 -5.50 -22.17 8.47
C ASP A 269 -4.77 -20.87 8.09
N PHE A 270 -5.01 -19.80 8.85
CA PHE A 270 -4.38 -18.50 8.64
C PHE A 270 -3.27 -18.26 9.65
N THR A 271 -2.12 -17.81 9.17
CA THR A 271 -1.02 -17.29 9.99
C THR A 271 -0.57 -15.95 9.45
N LEU A 272 -0.65 -14.90 10.26
CA LEU A 272 0.00 -13.62 10.02
C LEU A 272 1.25 -13.53 10.88
N ARG A 273 2.39 -13.17 10.28
CA ARG A 273 3.62 -12.80 10.97
C ARG A 273 4.07 -11.41 10.56
N ILE A 274 4.29 -10.55 11.53
CA ILE A 274 4.89 -9.24 11.30
C ILE A 274 6.31 -9.29 11.86
N HIS A 275 7.29 -9.08 10.98
CA HIS A 275 8.70 -9.09 11.28
C HIS A 275 9.23 -7.66 11.40
N LYS A 276 9.93 -7.43 12.50
CA LYS A 276 10.62 -6.20 12.81
C LYS A 276 12.01 -6.20 12.16
N SER A 277 12.45 -5.05 11.70
CA SER A 277 13.83 -4.86 11.22
C SER A 277 14.86 -4.90 12.36
N GLN A 278 14.43 -4.59 13.59
CA GLN A 278 15.24 -4.61 14.82
C GLN A 278 14.37 -4.71 16.07
N GLU A 279 14.98 -5.08 17.21
CA GLU A 279 14.24 -5.30 18.45
C GLU A 279 13.56 -4.05 19.02
N ASN A 280 14.15 -2.86 18.83
CA ASN A 280 13.61 -1.58 19.33
C ASN A 280 12.67 -0.87 18.35
N GLU A 281 12.48 -1.37 17.12
CA GLU A 281 11.42 -0.87 16.23
C GLU A 281 10.07 -1.06 16.94
N VAL A 282 9.14 -0.14 16.79
CA VAL A 282 7.80 -0.30 17.36
C VAL A 282 6.85 -0.57 16.21
N VAL A 283 6.12 -1.68 16.30
CA VAL A 283 5.10 -2.04 15.32
C VAL A 283 3.73 -1.82 15.94
N VAL A 284 2.90 -1.04 15.27
CA VAL A 284 1.53 -0.72 15.66
C VAL A 284 0.59 -1.27 14.57
N PRO A 285 0.00 -2.45 14.78
CA PRO A 285 -0.93 -3.03 13.84
C PRO A 285 -2.34 -2.45 14.04
N CYS A 286 -2.90 -1.82 13.02
CA CYS A 286 -4.33 -1.56 12.89
C CYS A 286 -5.04 -2.86 12.50
N PHE A 287 -5.19 -3.75 13.49
CA PHE A 287 -5.76 -5.07 13.30
C PHE A 287 -6.63 -5.45 14.49
N SER A 288 -7.85 -5.89 14.23
CA SER A 288 -8.85 -6.19 15.27
C SER A 288 -8.50 -7.38 16.17
N TYR A 289 -7.49 -8.17 15.79
CA TYR A 289 -7.11 -9.39 16.50
C TYR A 289 -5.74 -9.23 17.18
N PRO A 290 -5.58 -9.74 18.41
CA PRO A 290 -4.33 -9.58 19.15
C PRO A 290 -3.21 -10.41 18.49
N LEU A 291 -2.06 -9.77 18.26
CA LEU A 291 -0.83 -10.48 17.90
C LEU A 291 -0.04 -10.86 19.16
N LYS A 292 0.56 -12.04 19.13
CA LYS A 292 1.48 -12.52 20.16
C LYS A 292 2.92 -12.35 19.70
N GLN A 293 3.77 -11.74 20.52
CA GLN A 293 5.20 -11.77 20.29
C GLN A 293 5.74 -13.19 20.52
N ILE A 294 6.35 -13.80 19.51
CA ILE A 294 6.86 -15.19 19.55
C ILE A 294 8.39 -15.25 19.66
N ASP A 295 9.07 -14.17 19.27
CA ASP A 295 10.51 -13.94 19.44
C ASP A 295 10.79 -12.41 19.43
N PRO A 296 12.03 -11.94 19.65
CA PRO A 296 12.33 -10.50 19.71
C PRO A 296 11.94 -9.70 18.47
N LEU A 297 11.85 -10.34 17.30
CA LEU A 297 11.61 -9.70 16.01
C LEU A 297 10.25 -10.06 15.40
N THR A 298 9.51 -11.00 15.96
CA THR A 298 8.31 -11.54 15.30
C THR A 298 7.08 -11.49 16.18
N MET A 299 6.03 -10.90 15.65
CA MET A 299 4.67 -10.98 16.19
C MET A 299 3.83 -11.90 15.30
N GLU A 300 2.98 -12.73 15.91
CA GLU A 300 2.19 -13.75 15.21
C GLU A 300 0.72 -13.72 15.62
N PHE A 301 -0.16 -13.83 14.63
CA PHE A 301 -1.56 -14.20 14.79
C PHE A 301 -1.84 -15.49 14.04
N LYS A 302 -2.61 -16.39 14.64
CA LYS A 302 -3.02 -17.67 14.07
C LYS A 302 -4.50 -17.92 14.32
N GLN A 303 -5.21 -18.34 13.29
CA GLN A 303 -6.63 -18.65 13.39
C GLN A 303 -7.02 -19.72 12.38
N LYS A 304 -7.81 -20.70 12.82
CA LYS A 304 -8.46 -21.65 11.91
C LYS A 304 -9.80 -21.10 11.45
N ASN A 305 -10.20 -21.45 10.22
CA ASN A 305 -11.43 -20.98 9.58
C ASN A 305 -11.57 -19.46 9.67
N PHE A 306 -10.45 -18.76 9.42
CA PHE A 306 -10.39 -17.32 9.57
C PHE A 306 -11.20 -16.65 8.47
N LYS A 307 -12.10 -15.75 8.85
CA LYS A 307 -12.85 -14.90 7.94
C LYS A 307 -12.33 -13.47 8.07
N PRO A 308 -11.51 -12.99 7.13
CA PRO A 308 -11.08 -11.61 7.15
C PRO A 308 -12.27 -10.65 7.03
N ASP A 309 -12.41 -9.75 7.99
CA ASP A 309 -13.45 -8.71 8.02
C ASP A 309 -12.90 -7.30 7.76
N ASN A 310 -11.57 -7.15 7.86
CA ASN A 310 -10.79 -5.92 7.71
C ASN A 310 -9.52 -6.18 6.90
N ASN A 311 -9.04 -5.13 6.20
CA ASN A 311 -7.69 -5.12 5.67
C ASN A 311 -6.70 -4.87 6.81
N LEU A 312 -5.41 -4.96 6.53
CA LEU A 312 -4.36 -4.69 7.52
C LEU A 312 -3.72 -3.34 7.20
N ASP A 313 -3.55 -2.49 8.19
CA ASP A 313 -2.60 -1.39 8.16
C ASP A 313 -1.59 -1.60 9.29
N ILE A 314 -0.31 -1.44 8.99
CA ILE A 314 0.77 -1.70 9.94
C ILE A 314 1.71 -0.51 9.94
N HIS A 315 1.80 0.15 11.09
CA HIS A 315 2.70 1.28 11.27
C HIS A 315 3.98 0.82 11.96
N PHE A 316 5.11 1.30 11.47
CA PHE A 316 6.44 1.00 11.94
C PHE A 316 7.07 2.31 12.41
N TYR A 317 7.64 2.31 13.60
CA TYR A 317 8.37 3.45 14.16
C TYR A 317 9.78 3.03 14.55
N TYR A 318 10.77 3.82 14.18
CA TYR A 318 12.19 3.48 14.33
C TYR A 318 13.05 4.73 14.52
N ASP A 319 14.32 4.53 14.90
CA ASP A 319 15.32 5.61 14.93
C ASP A 319 15.63 6.05 13.49
N SER A 320 15.35 7.32 13.14
CA SER A 320 15.42 7.80 11.75
C SER A 320 16.84 7.92 11.20
N LEU A 321 17.85 7.91 12.04
CA LEU A 321 19.26 8.17 11.67
C LEU A 321 20.06 6.89 11.43
N ARG A 322 19.36 5.84 11.02
CA ARG A 322 19.95 4.59 10.56
C ARG A 322 20.65 4.73 9.21
#